data_AF-A0A7T3E6K3-F1
#
_entry.id   AF-A0A7T3E6K3-F1
#
_cell.length_a   1.000
_cell.length_b   1.000
_cell.length_c   1.000
_cell.angle_alpha   90.00
_cell.angle_beta   90.00
_cell.angle_gamma   90.00
#
_symmetry.space_group_name_H-M   'P 1'
#
loop_
_entity.id
_entity.type
_entity.pdbx_description
1 polymer ?
#
loop_
_entity_poly.entity_id
_entity_poly.type
_entity_poly.pdbx_seq_one_letter_code
_entity_poly.pdbx_strand_id
1 'polypeptide(L)'
;MNISSIWQAIGAIGVLLGIVNLLLTWLNATRQPTVQKLTELECDVEDHGKRIAKVENTIQHMPTLSDLHGVKLQLTEVIGSMRVVETELAATARTMRRVEDHLMNEKA
;
A
#
# COMPACT_ATOMS: atom_id res chain seq x y z
N MET A 1 -11.54 18.31 76.84
CA MET A 1 -10.74 17.81 75.69
C MET A 1 -9.87 18.97 75.22
N ASN A 2 -8.55 18.84 75.28
CA ASN A 2 -7.64 19.98 75.06
C ASN A 2 -7.55 20.31 73.57
N ILE A 3 -7.70 21.59 73.23
CA ILE A 3 -7.63 22.09 71.85
C ILE A 3 -6.25 21.84 71.22
N SER A 4 -5.18 21.82 72.02
CA SER A 4 -3.81 21.52 71.57
C SER A 4 -3.66 20.10 71.02
N SER A 5 -4.33 19.10 71.64
CA SER A 5 -4.30 17.71 71.17
C SER A 5 -5.03 17.51 69.84
N ILE A 6 -6.06 18.32 69.53
CA ILE A 6 -6.78 18.26 68.25
C ILE A 6 -5.89 18.79 67.11
N TRP A 7 -5.17 19.90 67.35
CA TRP A 7 -4.24 20.46 66.37
C TRP A 7 -3.07 19.52 66.03
N GLN A 8 -2.55 18.79 67.01
CA GLN A 8 -1.52 17.78 66.78
C GLN A 8 -2.03 16.58 65.97
N ALA A 9 -3.27 16.13 66.23
CA ALA A 9 -3.88 15.05 65.45
C ALA A 9 -4.12 15.45 63.99
N ILE A 10 -4.58 16.68 63.73
CA ILE A 10 -4.76 17.20 62.35
C ILE A 10 -3.42 17.29 61.62
N GLY A 11 -2.37 17.77 62.29
CA GLY A 11 -1.03 17.83 61.72
C GLY A 11 -0.48 16.44 61.35
N ALA A 12 -0.66 15.45 62.23
CA ALA A 12 -0.23 14.08 61.99
C ALA A 12 -0.98 13.43 60.81
N ILE A 13 -2.29 13.65 60.70
CA ILE A 13 -3.10 13.16 59.57
C ILE A 13 -2.65 13.83 58.26
N GLY A 14 -2.37 15.13 58.29
CA GLY A 14 -1.85 15.86 57.12
C GLY A 14 -0.54 15.29 56.59
N VAL A 15 0.39 14.92 57.48
CA VAL A 15 1.66 14.29 57.10
C VAL A 15 1.42 12.91 56.49
N LEU A 16 0.54 12.10 57.07
CA LEU A 16 0.20 10.78 56.52
C LEU A 16 -0.42 10.89 55.12
N LEU A 17 -1.34 11.82 54.92
CA LEU A 17 -1.93 12.08 53.61
C LEU A 17 -0.90 12.59 52.59
N GLY A 18 0.05 13.42 53.02
CA GLY A 18 1.16 13.87 52.18
C GLY A 18 2.05 12.72 51.72
N ILE A 19 2.39 11.79 52.62
CA ILE A 19 3.19 10.60 52.30
C ILE A 19 2.42 9.70 51.31
N VAL A 20 1.14 9.46 51.55
CA VAL A 20 0.28 8.67 50.64
C VAL A 20 0.22 9.32 49.27
N ASN A 21 0.02 10.63 49.19
CA ASN A 21 -0.04 11.35 47.91
C ASN A 21 1.30 11.28 47.15
N LEU A 22 2.42 11.37 47.86
CA LEU A 22 3.75 11.29 47.27
C LEU A 22 4.03 9.88 46.72
N LEU A 23 3.62 8.84 47.45
CA LEU A 23 3.70 7.44 46.98
C LEU A 23 2.83 7.18 45.75
N LEU A 24 1.59 7.68 45.74
CA LEU A 24 0.70 7.56 44.58
C LEU A 24 1.24 8.32 43.37
N THR A 25 1.76 9.53 43.57
CA THR A 25 2.34 10.34 42.49
C THR A 25 3.58 9.69 41.91
N TRP A 26 4.44 9.12 42.77
CA TRP A 26 5.63 8.39 42.31
C TRP A 26 5.25 7.12 41.53
N LEU A 27 4.29 6.33 42.02
CA LEU A 27 3.81 5.14 41.33
C LEU A 27 3.18 5.47 39.96
N ASN A 28 2.41 6.56 39.89
CA ASN A 28 1.81 7.02 38.64
C ASN A 28 2.87 7.57 37.68
N ALA A 29 3.86 8.32 38.17
CA ALA A 29 4.94 8.88 37.37
C ALA A 29 5.82 7.78 36.73
N THR A 30 6.05 6.67 37.41
CA THR A 30 6.79 5.53 36.84
C THR A 30 6.01 4.82 35.71
N ARG A 31 4.67 4.87 35.72
CA ARG A 31 3.82 4.19 34.72
C ARG A 31 3.59 4.99 33.45
N GLN A 32 3.54 6.33 33.56
CA GLN A 32 3.32 7.25 32.44
C GLN A 32 4.27 7.06 31.24
N PRO A 33 5.61 6.96 31.40
CA PRO A 33 6.52 6.82 30.26
C PRO A 33 6.36 5.49 29.53
N THR A 34 5.96 4.42 30.23
CA THR A 34 5.69 3.11 29.62
C THR A 34 4.40 3.15 28.80
N VAL A 35 3.36 3.80 29.33
CA VAL A 35 2.09 3.97 28.60
C VAL A 35 2.30 4.81 27.34
N GLN A 36 3.09 5.89 27.40
CA GLN A 36 3.40 6.71 26.23
C GLN A 36 4.11 5.91 25.13
N LYS A 37 5.12 5.10 25.49
CA LYS A 37 5.82 4.23 24.54
C LYS A 37 4.91 3.16 23.95
N LEU A 38 3.97 2.63 24.74
CA LEU A 38 2.97 1.67 24.25
C LEU A 38 2.03 2.34 23.24
N THR A 39 1.53 3.54 23.53
CA THR A 39 0.69 4.29 22.60
C THR A 39 1.41 4.67 21.32
N GLU A 40 2.69 5.07 21.40
CA GLU A 40 3.52 5.33 20.22
C GLU A 40 3.70 4.07 19.38
N LEU A 41 3.99 2.93 20.02
CA LEU A 41 4.12 1.64 19.33
C LEU A 41 2.79 1.17 18.72
N GLU A 42 1.66 1.40 19.38
CA GLU A 42 0.34 1.11 18.83
C GLU A 42 0.07 1.93 17.57
N CYS A 43 0.42 3.22 17.59
CA CYS A 43 0.29 4.11 16.44
C CYS A 43 1.17 3.63 15.28
N ASP A 44 2.42 3.28 15.57
CA ASP A 44 3.36 2.76 14.56
C ASP A 44 2.85 1.45 13.95
N VAL A 45 2.36 0.52 14.76
CA VAL A 45 1.82 -0.76 14.28
C VAL A 45 0.60 -0.54 13.39
N GLU A 46 -0.29 0.38 13.75
CA GLU A 46 -1.45 0.72 12.94
C GLU A 46 -1.04 1.29 11.56
N ASP A 47 -0.06 2.20 11.54
CA ASP A 47 0.43 2.81 10.31
C ASP A 47 1.17 1.79 9.42
N HIS A 48 1.98 0.92 10.02
CA HIS A 48 2.59 -0.19 9.29
C HIS A 48 1.53 -1.14 8.73
N GLY A 49 0.47 -1.45 9.50
CA GLY A 49 -0.67 -2.24 9.05
C GLY A 49 -1.35 -1.65 7.83
N LYS A 50 -1.64 -0.34 7.84
CA LYS A 50 -2.22 0.39 6.68
C LYS A 50 -1.32 0.33 5.45
N ARG A 51 0.00 0.50 5.64
CA ARG A 51 0.98 0.45 4.55
C ARG A 51 1.10 -0.94 3.94
N ILE A 52 1.15 -1.97 4.78
CA ILE A 52 1.19 -3.37 4.34
C ILE A 52 -0.08 -3.71 3.57
N ALA A 53 -1.25 -3.36 4.10
CA ALA A 53 -2.52 -3.60 3.41
C ALA A 53 -2.58 -2.93 2.02
N LYS A 54 -2.03 -1.71 1.89
CA LYS A 54 -1.91 -1.03 0.58
C LYS A 54 -0.96 -1.77 -0.37
N VAL A 55 0.18 -2.26 0.12
CA VAL A 55 1.15 -3.02 -0.68
C VAL A 55 0.56 -4.36 -1.09
N GLU A 56 -0.07 -5.09 -0.18
CA GLU A 56 -0.74 -6.37 -0.45
C GLU A 56 -1.85 -6.21 -1.48
N ASN A 57 -2.69 -5.18 -1.33
CA ASN A 57 -3.71 -4.86 -2.33
C ASN A 57 -3.07 -4.58 -3.70
N THR A 58 -1.96 -3.83 -3.75
CA THR A 58 -1.25 -3.55 -5.01
C THR A 58 -0.67 -4.83 -5.63
N ILE A 59 -0.06 -5.70 -4.82
CA ILE A 59 0.52 -6.97 -5.29
C ILE A 59 -0.56 -7.92 -5.80
N GLN A 60 -1.72 -7.99 -5.14
CA GLN A 60 -2.82 -8.86 -5.54
C GLN A 60 -3.36 -8.54 -6.94
N HIS A 61 -3.32 -7.27 -7.35
CA HIS A 61 -3.76 -6.84 -8.67
C HIS A 61 -2.60 -6.76 -9.69
N MET A 62 -1.37 -7.06 -9.27
CA MET A 62 -0.22 -7.03 -10.16
C MET A 62 -0.29 -8.25 -11.10
N PRO A 63 -0.13 -8.06 -12.43
CA PRO A 63 -0.06 -9.20 -13.34
C PRO A 63 1.10 -10.10 -12.95
N THR A 64 0.86 -11.40 -12.95
CA THR A 64 1.91 -12.38 -12.68
C THR A 64 2.87 -12.47 -13.86
N LEU A 65 4.06 -13.03 -13.63
CA LEU A 65 5.02 -13.30 -14.71
C LEU A 65 4.39 -14.19 -15.81
N SER A 66 3.48 -15.09 -15.43
CA SER A 66 2.74 -15.93 -16.37
C SER A 66 1.83 -15.11 -17.28
N ASP A 67 1.14 -14.11 -16.73
CA ASP A 67 0.27 -13.23 -17.51
C ASP A 67 1.07 -12.40 -18.51
N LEU A 68 2.23 -11.87 -18.10
CA LEU A 68 3.15 -11.16 -19.00
C LEU A 68 3.71 -12.08 -20.09
N HIS A 69 4.00 -13.34 -19.76
CA HIS A 69 4.43 -14.32 -20.75
C HIS A 69 3.34 -14.63 -21.78
N GLY A 70 2.09 -14.77 -21.32
CA GLY A 70 0.92 -14.93 -22.19
C GLY A 70 0.74 -13.75 -23.13
N VAL A 71 0.82 -12.52 -22.62
CA VAL A 71 0.76 -11.29 -23.43
C VAL A 71 1.88 -11.26 -24.47
N LYS A 72 3.11 -11.63 -24.09
CA LYS A 72 4.25 -11.68 -25.02
C LYS A 72 4.02 -12.69 -26.15
N LEU A 73 3.45 -13.86 -25.82
CA LEU A 73 3.15 -14.89 -26.82
C LEU A 73 2.07 -14.41 -27.79
N GLN A 74 0.96 -13.86 -27.27
CA GLN A 74 -0.10 -13.27 -28.08
C GLN A 74 0.41 -12.14 -28.98
N LEU A 75 1.27 -11.26 -28.47
CA LEU A 75 1.87 -10.20 -29.26
C LEU A 75 2.74 -10.76 -30.40
N THR A 76 3.49 -11.83 -30.12
CA THR A 76 4.30 -12.52 -31.12
C THR A 76 3.43 -13.13 -32.22
N GLU A 77 2.30 -13.73 -31.86
CA GLU A 77 1.31 -14.28 -32.79
C GLU A 77 0.66 -13.19 -33.65
N VAL A 78 0.30 -12.05 -33.05
CA VAL A 78 -0.23 -10.89 -33.78
C VAL A 78 0.78 -10.37 -34.80
N ILE A 79 2.06 -10.24 -34.41
CA ILE A 79 3.13 -9.83 -35.33
C ILE A 79 3.26 -10.84 -36.48
N GLY A 80 3.20 -12.14 -36.18
CA GLY A 80 3.20 -13.19 -37.21
C GLY A 80 2.04 -13.02 -38.20
N SER A 81 0.83 -12.83 -37.68
CA SER A 81 -0.38 -12.63 -38.48
C SER A 81 -0.30 -11.38 -39.36
N MET A 82 0.24 -10.27 -38.84
CA MET A 82 0.46 -9.05 -39.64
C MET A 82 1.42 -9.26 -40.80
N ARG A 83 2.48 -10.06 -40.63
CA ARG A 83 3.42 -10.37 -41.73
C ARG A 83 2.74 -11.18 -42.84
N VAL A 84 1.85 -12.10 -42.49
CA VAL A 84 1.05 -12.85 -43.47
C VAL A 84 0.13 -11.90 -44.24
N VAL A 85 -0.56 -11.01 -43.53
CA VAL A 85 -1.42 -9.99 -44.16
C VAL A 85 -0.63 -9.09 -45.11
N GLU A 86 0.56 -8.66 -44.72
CA GLU A 86 1.45 -7.86 -45.58
C GLU A 86 1.83 -8.61 -46.87
N THR A 87 2.12 -9.91 -46.77
CA THR A 87 2.44 -10.73 -47.95
C THR A 87 1.25 -10.87 -48.90
N GLU A 88 0.04 -11.07 -48.36
CA GLU A 88 -1.19 -11.17 -49.16
C GLU A 88 -1.56 -9.85 -49.82
N LEU A 89 -1.40 -8.72 -49.11
CA LEU A 89 -1.60 -7.39 -49.67
C LEU A 89 -0.60 -7.09 -50.79
N ALA A 90 0.67 -7.47 -50.62
CA ALA A 90 1.68 -7.32 -51.66
C ALA A 90 1.34 -8.16 -52.91
N ALA A 91 0.86 -9.40 -52.73
CA ALA A 91 0.39 -10.24 -53.83
C ALA A 91 -0.82 -9.61 -54.54
N THR A 92 -1.80 -9.14 -53.78
CA THR A 92 -3.00 -8.46 -54.29
C THR A 92 -2.64 -7.20 -55.09
N ALA A 93 -1.73 -6.38 -54.57
CA ALA A 93 -1.25 -5.19 -55.26
C ALA A 93 -0.56 -5.51 -56.60
N ARG A 94 0.23 -6.61 -56.67
CA ARG A 94 0.83 -7.07 -57.93
C ARG A 94 -0.24 -7.52 -58.93
N THR A 95 -1.26 -8.24 -58.47
CA THR A 95 -2.36 -8.68 -59.32
C THR A 95 -3.15 -7.48 -59.86
N MET A 96 -3.46 -6.49 -59.03
CA MET A 96 -4.09 -5.24 -59.50
C MET A 96 -3.27 -4.55 -60.57
N ARG A 97 -1.94 -4.40 -60.36
CA ARG A 97 -1.05 -3.80 -61.38
C ARG A 97 -1.09 -4.56 -62.70
N ARG A 98 -1.09 -5.90 -62.67
CA ARG A 98 -1.20 -6.70 -63.89
C ARG A 98 -2.53 -6.50 -64.62
N VAL A 99 -3.63 -6.38 -63.87
CA VAL A 99 -4.95 -6.09 -64.44
C VAL A 99 -4.96 -4.70 -65.07
N GLU A 100 -4.40 -3.71 -64.38
CA GLU A 100 -4.25 -2.35 -64.87
C GLU A 100 -3.42 -2.30 -66.16
N ASP A 101 -2.26 -2.96 -66.18
CA ASP A 101 -1.40 -3.06 -67.36
C ASP A 101 -2.10 -3.71 -68.55
N HIS A 102 -2.91 -4.76 -68.30
CA HIS A 102 -3.68 -5.42 -69.36
C HIS A 102 -4.73 -4.48 -69.96
N LEU A 103 -5.49 -3.78 -69.11
CA LEU A 103 -6.53 -2.84 -69.54
C LEU A 103 -5.95 -1.60 -70.26
N MET A 104 -4.75 -1.16 -69.87
CA MET A 104 -4.04 -0.06 -70.55
C MET A 104 -3.53 -0.47 -71.93
N ASN A 105 -2.97 -1.68 -72.07
CA ASN A 105 -2.43 -2.18 -73.33
C ASN A 105 -3.52 -2.60 -74.34
N GLU A 106 -4.71 -3.01 -73.88
CA GLU A 106 -5.84 -3.38 -74.76
C GLU A 106 -6.59 -2.16 -75.33
N LYS A 107 -6.39 -0.97 -74.74
CA LYS A 107 -6.99 0.30 -75.18
C LYS A 107 -6.09 1.15 -76.09
N ALA A 108 -4.85 0.74 -76.36
CA ALA A 108 -3.90 1.41 -77.26
C ALA A 108 -3.84 0.70 -78.61
#